data_AF-A0A820LSH1-F1
#
_entry.id   AF-A0A820LSH1-F1
#
_cell.length_a   1.000
_cell.length_b   1.000
_cell.length_c   1.000
_cell.angle_alpha   90.00
_cell.angle_beta   90.00
_cell.angle_gamma   90.00
#
_symmetry.space_group_name_H-M   'P 1'
#
loop_
_entity.id
_entity.type
_entity.pdbx_description
1 polymer ?
#
loop_
_entity_poly.entity_id
_entity_poly.type
_entity_poly.pdbx_seq_one_letter_code
_entity_poly.pdbx_strand_id
1 'polypeptide(L)'
;MIGDSKKFKIKDTDDENGNKLTQHHKILLHKYTNISLQDASIEFLQLIRRSQISKINANQILLFIKRLLPCPNTAPSNMTNLLNYLNIFNYFTTRKICILCRKDLKHYQAKCNDCLMAECKHVAHILDTDILSLLTCVVSRLADQIQKYKDSFSNNTYQQPYDIPFAKQYQQLLIKYPEQNLLSLILHVDGASLVKSTKLKLWLFTASIVELPPNIRMKRQNMILISMYIGYTEPDVKLWLASSLTTINNLKKKGITDSY
;
A
#
# COMPACT_ATOMS: atom_id res chain seq x y z
N MET A 1 -27.21 -35.25 -42.81
CA MET A 1 -26.07 -34.37 -43.07
C MET A 1 -26.56 -32.93 -43.04
N ILE A 2 -26.08 -32.14 -42.07
CA ILE A 2 -25.93 -30.67 -42.06
C ILE A 2 -27.20 -29.84 -42.33
N GLY A 3 -27.67 -28.92 -41.48
CA GLY A 3 -27.13 -28.36 -40.24
C GLY A 3 -28.07 -27.25 -39.75
N ASP A 4 -28.30 -27.24 -38.43
CA ASP A 4 -29.15 -26.31 -37.70
C ASP A 4 -28.57 -24.88 -37.66
N SER A 5 -29.39 -23.89 -38.00
CA SER A 5 -29.15 -22.48 -37.70
C SER A 5 -30.01 -22.06 -36.50
N LYS A 6 -29.44 -22.16 -35.30
CA LYS A 6 -30.06 -21.67 -34.05
C LYS A 6 -30.07 -20.15 -34.03
N LYS A 7 -31.28 -19.57 -34.06
CA LYS A 7 -31.58 -18.18 -33.69
C LYS A 7 -31.29 -17.99 -32.19
N PHE A 8 -30.36 -17.10 -31.86
CA PHE A 8 -30.19 -16.60 -30.50
C PHE A 8 -31.23 -15.49 -30.24
N LYS A 9 -32.18 -15.77 -29.35
CA LYS A 9 -33.04 -14.76 -28.71
C LYS A 9 -32.28 -14.19 -27.51
N ILE A 10 -32.08 -12.88 -27.49
CA ILE A 10 -31.69 -12.15 -26.28
C ILE A 10 -32.92 -12.09 -25.38
N LYS A 11 -32.80 -12.62 -24.16
CA LYS A 11 -33.79 -12.42 -23.10
C LYS A 11 -33.34 -11.20 -22.30
N ASP A 12 -34.15 -10.16 -22.33
CA ASP A 12 -34.15 -9.13 -21.31
C ASP A 12 -34.63 -9.76 -20.00
N THR A 13 -33.80 -9.66 -18.96
CA THR A 13 -34.23 -9.83 -17.58
C THR A 13 -33.68 -8.64 -16.81
N ASP A 14 -34.59 -7.70 -16.56
CA ASP A 14 -34.50 -6.73 -15.49
C ASP A 14 -34.31 -7.48 -14.17
N ASP A 15 -33.22 -7.17 -13.47
CA ASP A 15 -33.17 -7.37 -12.03
C ASP A 15 -32.61 -6.08 -11.42
N GLU A 16 -33.56 -5.23 -11.04
CA GLU A 16 -33.41 -4.17 -10.08
C GLU A 16 -32.90 -4.76 -8.77
N ASN A 17 -31.64 -4.53 -8.43
CA ASN A 17 -31.22 -4.48 -7.04
C ASN A 17 -30.23 -3.34 -6.84
N GLY A 18 -30.82 -2.17 -6.65
CA GLY A 18 -30.16 -0.96 -6.23
C GLY A 18 -29.47 -1.16 -4.88
N ASN A 19 -28.17 -1.45 -4.94
CA ASN A 19 -27.29 -1.21 -3.82
C ASN A 19 -27.22 0.30 -3.59
N LYS A 20 -28.00 0.77 -2.60
CA LYS A 20 -27.88 2.08 -1.97
C LYS A 20 -26.52 2.17 -1.28
N LEU A 21 -25.47 2.38 -2.09
CA LEU A 21 -24.20 2.90 -1.63
C LEU A 21 -24.44 4.35 -1.22
N THR A 22 -24.29 4.59 0.08
CA THR A 22 -24.17 5.89 0.76
C THR A 22 -23.77 7.03 -0.18
N GLN A 23 -24.69 7.97 -0.37
CA GLN A 23 -24.54 9.18 -1.18
C GLN A 23 -23.53 10.16 -0.55
N HIS A 24 -22.24 9.84 -0.59
CA HIS A 24 -21.25 10.90 -0.76
C HIS A 24 -21.35 11.35 -2.23
N HIS A 25 -21.59 12.63 -2.48
CA HIS A 25 -21.65 13.19 -3.83
C HIS A 25 -20.37 12.84 -4.60
N LYS A 26 -20.40 11.75 -5.38
CA LYS A 26 -19.27 11.30 -6.19
C LYS A 26 -19.11 12.28 -7.34
N ILE A 27 -18.02 13.06 -7.31
CA ILE A 27 -17.65 13.94 -8.43
C ILE A 27 -17.44 13.06 -9.66
N LEU A 28 -18.25 13.26 -10.70
CA LEU A 28 -18.10 12.54 -11.96
C LEU A 28 -16.89 13.04 -12.74
N LEU A 29 -16.28 12.16 -13.54
CA LEU A 29 -15.20 12.53 -14.46
C LEU A 29 -15.68 13.58 -15.48
N HIS A 30 -16.91 13.40 -15.95
CA HIS A 30 -17.68 14.36 -16.73
C HIS A 30 -19.18 14.13 -16.48
N LYS A 31 -20.02 15.15 -16.68
CA LYS A 31 -21.48 15.05 -16.43
C LYS A 31 -22.21 14.01 -17.30
N TYR A 32 -21.59 13.59 -18.41
CA TYR A 32 -22.13 12.55 -19.32
C TYR A 32 -21.40 11.22 -19.22
N THR A 33 -20.62 10.99 -18.16
CA THR A 33 -19.96 9.70 -17.92
C THR A 33 -20.54 9.05 -16.67
N ASN A 34 -20.67 7.73 -16.68
CA ASN A 34 -21.14 6.96 -15.51
C ASN A 34 -20.02 6.63 -14.51
N ILE A 35 -18.81 7.13 -14.74
CA ILE A 35 -17.64 6.88 -13.89
C ILE A 35 -17.33 8.09 -13.03
N SER A 36 -17.06 7.84 -11.74
CA SER A 36 -16.58 8.88 -10.84
C SER A 36 -15.13 9.25 -11.18
N LEU A 37 -14.72 10.48 -10.85
CA LEU A 37 -13.33 10.92 -10.96
C LEU A 37 -12.40 10.03 -10.13
N GLN A 38 -12.87 9.55 -8.98
CA GLN A 38 -12.14 8.61 -8.11
C GLN A 38 -11.92 7.26 -8.76
N ASP A 39 -12.98 6.63 -9.26
CA ASP A 39 -12.90 5.32 -9.90
C ASP A 39 -12.01 5.40 -11.15
N ALA A 40 -12.21 6.42 -12.00
CA ALA A 40 -11.37 6.66 -13.17
C ALA A 40 -9.89 6.88 -12.82
N SER A 41 -9.60 7.61 -11.75
CA SER A 41 -8.23 7.87 -11.30
C SER A 41 -7.56 6.61 -10.76
N ILE A 42 -8.28 5.77 -10.03
CA ILE A 42 -7.79 4.48 -9.52
C ILE A 42 -7.53 3.53 -10.69
N GLU A 43 -8.48 3.39 -11.62
CA GLU A 43 -8.33 2.54 -12.81
C GLU A 43 -7.14 2.98 -13.67
N PHE A 44 -6.97 4.29 -13.86
CA PHE A 44 -5.83 4.84 -14.58
C PHE A 44 -4.51 4.46 -13.91
N LEU A 45 -4.38 4.62 -12.59
CA LEU A 45 -3.18 4.22 -11.86
C LEU A 45 -2.90 2.72 -11.97
N GLN A 46 -3.94 1.89 -11.90
CA GLN A 46 -3.81 0.45 -12.07
C GLN A 46 -3.32 0.10 -13.49
N LEU A 47 -3.86 0.74 -14.51
CA LEU A 47 -3.45 0.57 -15.90
C LEU A 47 -1.98 0.93 -16.09
N ILE A 48 -1.59 2.15 -15.70
CA ILE A 48 -0.20 2.63 -15.82
C ILE A 48 0.77 1.68 -15.12
N ARG A 49 0.40 1.20 -13.92
CA ARG A 49 1.22 0.27 -13.14
C ARG A 49 1.34 -1.10 -13.81
N ARG A 50 0.23 -1.67 -14.31
CA ARG A 50 0.22 -2.98 -14.99
C ARG A 50 1.00 -2.93 -16.30
N SER A 51 0.90 -1.83 -17.04
CA SER A 51 1.57 -1.61 -18.32
C SER A 51 3.00 -1.07 -18.20
N GLN A 52 3.51 -0.87 -16.98
CA GLN A 52 4.85 -0.32 -16.72
C GLN A 52 5.12 1.02 -17.45
N ILE A 53 4.09 1.85 -17.60
CA ILE A 53 4.19 3.12 -18.31
C ILE A 53 4.96 4.13 -17.47
N SER A 54 5.91 4.86 -18.08
CA SER A 54 6.72 5.88 -17.42
C SER A 54 5.86 7.06 -16.93
N LYS A 55 6.33 7.81 -15.92
CA LYS A 55 5.62 9.00 -15.42
C LYS A 55 5.39 10.06 -16.49
N ILE A 56 6.34 10.23 -17.41
CA ILE A 56 6.26 11.19 -18.53
C ILE A 56 5.12 10.76 -19.47
N ASN A 57 5.09 9.49 -19.87
CA ASN A 57 4.05 8.96 -20.76
C ASN A 57 2.68 8.96 -20.06
N ALA A 58 2.62 8.63 -18.77
CA ALA A 58 1.38 8.70 -18.00
C ALA A 58 0.80 10.13 -17.99
N ASN A 59 1.63 11.15 -17.83
CA ASN A 59 1.19 12.55 -17.92
C ASN A 59 0.64 12.88 -19.32
N GLN A 60 1.29 12.40 -20.39
CA GLN A 60 0.82 12.61 -21.75
C GLN A 60 -0.54 11.95 -21.98
N ILE A 61 -0.73 10.72 -21.49
CA ILE A 61 -2.01 10.01 -21.60
C ILE A 61 -3.11 10.75 -20.81
N LEU A 62 -2.84 11.20 -19.59
CA LEU A 62 -3.80 11.99 -18.81
C LEU A 62 -4.22 13.26 -19.55
N LEU A 63 -3.24 13.97 -20.12
CA LEU A 63 -3.50 15.18 -20.88
C LEU A 63 -4.30 14.90 -22.15
N PHE A 64 -4.02 13.78 -22.83
CA PHE A 64 -4.77 13.31 -23.98
C PHE A 64 -6.22 13.01 -23.62
N ILE A 65 -6.47 12.22 -22.58
CA ILE A 65 -7.83 11.90 -22.08
C ILE A 65 -8.58 13.18 -21.72
N LYS A 66 -7.93 14.09 -20.97
CA LYS A 66 -8.53 15.37 -20.57
C LYS A 66 -8.97 16.23 -21.76
N ARG A 67 -8.20 16.21 -22.86
CA ARG A 67 -8.49 16.93 -24.10
C ARG A 67 -9.59 16.28 -24.94
N LEU A 68 -9.71 14.95 -24.88
CA LEU A 68 -10.78 14.22 -25.57
C LEU A 68 -12.15 14.37 -24.89
N LEU A 69 -12.16 14.58 -23.58
CA LEU A 69 -13.41 14.75 -22.83
C LEU A 69 -14.04 16.12 -23.14
N PRO A 70 -15.38 16.20 -23.27
CA PRO A 70 -16.07 17.47 -23.45
C PRO A 70 -15.76 18.47 -22.32
N CYS A 71 -15.78 19.76 -22.65
CA CYS A 71 -15.53 20.83 -21.70
C CYS A 71 -16.86 21.34 -21.09
N PRO A 72 -16.96 21.57 -19.77
CA PRO A 72 -15.93 21.36 -18.74
C PRO A 72 -15.87 19.91 -18.23
N ASN A 73 -14.65 19.40 -17.98
CA ASN A 73 -14.43 18.09 -17.33
C ASN A 73 -13.50 18.19 -16.11
N THR A 74 -13.60 17.20 -15.22
CA THR A 74 -12.84 17.15 -13.95
C THR A 74 -11.58 16.29 -14.05
N ALA A 75 -11.25 15.76 -15.24
CA ALA A 75 -10.13 14.86 -15.43
C ALA A 75 -8.80 15.51 -15.00
N PRO A 76 -7.91 14.76 -14.31
CA PRO A 76 -6.63 15.28 -13.88
C PRO A 76 -5.72 15.50 -15.09
N SER A 77 -5.00 16.61 -15.10
CA SER A 77 -4.11 16.99 -16.21
C SER A 77 -2.71 16.40 -16.11
N ASN A 78 -2.34 15.86 -14.94
CA ASN A 78 -1.05 15.23 -14.69
C ASN A 78 -1.12 14.33 -13.45
N MET A 79 -0.08 13.53 -13.25
CA MET A 79 0.06 12.59 -12.15
C MET A 79 0.05 13.26 -10.78
N THR A 80 0.62 14.46 -10.64
CA THR A 80 0.62 15.17 -9.35
C THR A 80 -0.82 15.52 -8.95
N ASN A 81 -1.61 16.06 -9.86
CA ASN A 81 -3.02 16.40 -9.63
C ASN A 81 -3.84 15.15 -9.30
N LEU A 82 -3.60 14.05 -10.02
CA LEU A 82 -4.26 12.77 -9.77
C LEU A 82 -3.92 12.23 -8.37
N LEU A 83 -2.64 12.17 -8.01
CA LEU A 83 -2.19 11.63 -6.71
C LEU A 83 -2.67 12.50 -5.54
N ASN A 84 -2.70 13.83 -5.73
CA ASN A 84 -3.27 14.77 -4.76
C ASN A 84 -4.77 14.54 -4.58
N TYR A 85 -5.52 14.37 -5.67
CA TYR A 85 -6.96 14.11 -5.59
C TYR A 85 -7.27 12.80 -4.84
N LEU A 86 -6.48 11.76 -5.09
CA LEU A 86 -6.60 10.49 -4.37
C LEU A 86 -6.06 10.53 -2.93
N ASN A 87 -5.51 11.67 -2.49
CA ASN A 87 -4.96 11.84 -1.15
C ASN A 87 -3.92 10.77 -0.79
N ILE A 88 -3.14 10.26 -1.76
CA ILE A 88 -2.18 9.17 -1.53
C ILE A 88 -1.07 9.59 -0.55
N PHE A 89 -0.76 10.89 -0.49
CA PHE A 89 0.21 11.43 0.46
C PHE A 89 -0.27 11.34 1.91
N ASN A 90 -1.58 11.21 2.16
CA ASN A 90 -2.12 11.08 3.52
C ASN A 90 -1.77 9.73 4.16
N TYR A 91 -1.32 8.74 3.38
CA TYR A 91 -0.80 7.48 3.91
C TYR A 91 0.61 7.61 4.46
N PHE A 92 1.26 8.78 4.37
CA PHE A 92 2.63 8.99 4.82
C PHE A 92 2.71 10.17 5.79
N THR A 93 3.29 9.93 6.95
CA THR A 93 3.75 10.97 7.87
C THR A 93 5.25 11.15 7.67
N THR A 94 5.66 12.38 7.34
CA THR A 94 7.09 12.71 7.17
C THR A 94 7.59 13.45 8.39
N ARG A 95 8.70 12.97 8.96
CA ARG A 95 9.46 13.67 10.00
C ARG A 95 10.91 13.84 9.60
N LYS A 96 11.55 14.86 10.15
CA LYS A 96 12.97 15.16 9.94
C LYS A 96 13.69 15.03 11.26
N ILE A 97 14.87 14.44 11.26
CA ILE A 97 15.72 14.35 12.44
C ILE A 97 17.11 14.88 12.15
N CYS A 98 17.75 15.46 13.17
CA CYS A 98 19.18 15.70 13.11
C CYS A 98 19.92 14.44 13.53
N ILE A 99 20.85 13.95 12.70
CA ILE A 99 21.61 12.75 13.01
C ILE A 99 22.68 12.97 14.10
N LEU A 100 23.08 14.24 14.34
CA LEU A 100 24.09 14.58 15.35
C LEU A 100 23.50 14.57 16.76
N CYS A 101 22.41 15.33 17.00
CA CYS A 101 21.77 15.41 18.31
C CYS A 101 20.56 14.49 18.49
N ARG A 102 20.15 13.77 17.44
CA ARG A 102 19.03 12.80 17.44
C ARG A 102 17.66 13.41 17.76
N LYS A 103 17.52 14.72 17.68
CA LYS A 103 16.25 15.43 17.89
C LYS A 103 15.46 15.58 16.60
N ASP A 104 14.14 15.56 16.71
CA ASP A 104 13.24 15.94 15.62
C ASP A 104 13.43 17.42 15.25
N LEU A 105 13.32 17.69 13.96
CA LEU A 105 13.41 19.01 13.36
C LEU A 105 12.01 19.43 12.89
N LYS A 106 11.76 20.74 12.96
CA LYS A 106 10.54 21.34 12.41
C LYS A 106 10.56 21.20 10.89
N HIS A 107 9.37 21.10 10.28
CA HIS A 107 9.23 20.82 8.85
C HIS A 107 10.00 21.80 7.94
N TYR A 108 10.06 23.09 8.32
CA TYR A 108 10.76 24.13 7.56
C TYR A 108 12.28 24.15 7.75
N GLN A 109 12.83 23.40 8.71
CA GLN A 109 14.26 23.40 8.97
C GLN A 109 15.00 22.56 7.92
N ALA A 110 15.99 23.18 7.28
CA ALA A 110 16.92 22.52 6.37
C ALA A 110 18.17 21.95 7.10
N LYS A 111 18.47 22.49 8.28
CA LYS A 111 19.55 22.05 9.18
C LYS A 111 19.12 22.18 10.63
N CYS A 112 19.85 21.51 11.53
CA CYS A 112 19.63 21.65 12.96
C CYS A 112 20.19 22.98 13.47
N ASN A 113 19.40 23.75 14.22
CA ASN A 113 19.85 25.01 14.82
C ASN A 113 20.63 24.77 16.14
N ASP A 114 20.38 23.66 16.82
CA ASP A 114 21.05 23.31 18.08
C ASP A 114 22.49 22.79 17.88
N CYS A 115 22.85 22.44 16.64
CA CYS A 115 24.14 21.86 16.29
C CYS A 115 24.94 22.82 15.40
N LEU A 116 26.00 23.40 15.94
CA LEU A 116 26.85 24.36 15.22
C LEU A 116 27.44 23.79 13.91
N MET A 117 27.72 22.48 13.88
CA MET A 117 28.28 21.76 12.73
C MET A 117 27.20 21.11 11.83
N ALA A 118 25.91 21.38 12.08
CA ALA A 118 24.86 20.77 11.28
C ALA A 118 24.79 21.40 9.88
N GLU A 119 24.77 20.52 8.89
CA GLU A 119 24.59 20.82 7.48
C GLU A 119 23.39 19.99 6.99
N CYS A 120 22.95 20.21 5.75
CA CYS A 120 21.86 19.43 5.15
C CYS A 120 22.14 17.91 5.16
N LYS A 121 23.42 17.50 5.03
CA LYS A 121 23.82 16.08 5.10
C LYS A 121 23.60 15.44 6.48
N HIS A 122 23.46 16.27 7.51
CA HIS A 122 23.20 15.85 8.89
C HIS A 122 21.69 15.79 9.21
N VAL A 123 20.83 15.93 8.20
CA VAL A 123 19.39 15.75 8.32
C VAL A 123 18.99 14.44 7.67
N ALA A 124 18.23 13.62 8.39
CA ALA A 124 17.58 12.46 7.83
C ALA A 124 16.07 12.67 7.76
N HIS A 125 15.46 12.13 6.72
CA HIS A 125 14.03 12.13 6.50
C HIS A 125 13.49 10.75 6.82
N ILE A 126 12.44 10.70 7.63
CA ILE A 126 11.74 9.47 7.97
C ILE A 126 10.31 9.59 7.46
N LEU A 127 9.88 8.60 6.69
CA LEU A 127 8.53 8.50 6.17
C LEU A 127 7.87 7.28 6.80
N ASP A 128 7.00 7.52 7.77
CA ASP A 128 6.20 6.49 8.41
C ASP A 128 4.87 6.35 7.67
N THR A 129 4.43 5.12 7.39
CA THR A 129 3.14 4.91 6.71
C THR A 129 1.99 4.77 7.69
N ASP A 130 0.76 4.99 7.22
CA ASP A 130 -0.44 4.49 7.88
C ASP A 130 -0.53 2.97 7.76
N ILE A 131 0.11 2.28 8.70
CA ILE A 131 0.25 0.82 8.73
C ILE A 131 -1.11 0.14 8.76
N LEU A 132 -2.08 0.70 9.50
CA LEU A 132 -3.42 0.11 9.62
C LEU A 132 -4.10 0.11 8.26
N SER A 133 -4.18 1.27 7.62
CA SER A 133 -4.88 1.39 6.34
C SER A 133 -4.23 0.54 5.25
N LEU A 134 -2.89 0.51 5.19
CA LEU A 134 -2.19 -0.35 4.23
C LEU A 134 -2.44 -1.84 4.49
N LEU A 135 -2.42 -2.27 5.76
CA LEU A 135 -2.65 -3.65 6.13
C LEU A 135 -4.09 -4.06 5.82
N THR A 136 -5.08 -3.24 6.17
CA THR A 136 -6.49 -3.45 5.80
C THR A 136 -6.64 -3.59 4.29
N CYS A 137 -6.07 -2.67 3.50
CA CYS A 137 -6.15 -2.76 2.04
C CYS A 137 -5.58 -4.07 1.47
N VAL A 138 -4.45 -4.56 2.00
CA VAL A 138 -3.83 -5.80 1.52
C VAL A 138 -4.62 -7.02 1.98
N VAL A 139 -5.06 -7.04 3.24
CA VAL A 139 -5.85 -8.14 3.81
C VAL A 139 -7.19 -8.26 3.10
N SER A 140 -7.95 -7.18 2.93
CA SER A 140 -9.24 -7.23 2.23
C SER A 140 -9.08 -7.65 0.77
N ARG A 141 -8.04 -7.17 0.08
CA ARG A 141 -7.76 -7.55 -1.32
C ARG A 141 -7.36 -9.01 -1.48
N LEU A 142 -6.74 -9.61 -0.47
CA LEU A 142 -6.18 -10.97 -0.53
C LEU A 142 -6.88 -11.95 0.41
N ALA A 143 -8.07 -11.62 0.90
CA ALA A 143 -8.78 -12.38 1.92
C ALA A 143 -8.98 -13.85 1.52
N ASP A 144 -9.41 -14.10 0.28
CA ASP A 144 -9.59 -15.46 -0.25
C ASP A 144 -8.31 -16.28 -0.25
N GLN A 145 -7.18 -15.67 -0.64
CA GLN A 145 -5.89 -16.36 -0.68
C GLN A 145 -5.36 -16.61 0.73
N ILE A 146 -5.61 -15.67 1.65
CA ILE A 146 -5.28 -15.83 3.07
C ILE A 146 -6.06 -17.01 3.66
N GLN A 147 -7.38 -17.04 3.46
CA GLN A 147 -8.22 -18.11 4.01
C GLN A 147 -7.86 -19.48 3.44
N LYS A 148 -7.72 -19.59 2.11
CA LYS A 148 -7.32 -20.86 1.47
C LYS A 148 -5.98 -21.38 1.97
N TYR A 149 -5.02 -20.48 2.22
CA TYR A 149 -3.73 -20.89 2.75
C TYR A 149 -3.81 -21.29 4.22
N LYS A 150 -4.63 -20.58 5.03
CA LYS A 150 -4.94 -20.99 6.40
C LYS A 150 -5.55 -22.39 6.49
N ASP A 151 -6.56 -22.68 5.67
CA ASP A 151 -7.26 -23.97 5.66
C ASP A 151 -6.32 -25.14 5.32
N SER A 152 -5.25 -24.87 4.55
CA SER A 152 -4.24 -25.87 4.22
C SER A 152 -3.45 -26.36 5.45
N PHE A 153 -3.34 -25.55 6.51
CA PHE A 153 -2.69 -25.94 7.75
C PHE A 153 -3.59 -26.76 8.67
N SER A 154 -4.90 -26.49 8.66
CA SER A 154 -5.89 -27.14 9.52
C SER A 154 -6.11 -28.61 9.16
N ASN A 155 -5.97 -28.94 7.87
CA ASN A 155 -6.35 -30.24 7.34
C ASN A 155 -5.27 -31.34 7.46
N ASN A 156 -4.20 -31.13 8.25
CA ASN A 156 -3.09 -32.09 8.46
C ASN A 156 -2.40 -32.63 7.18
N THR A 157 -2.73 -32.09 6.00
CA THR A 157 -2.16 -32.50 4.72
C THR A 157 -0.86 -31.77 4.39
N TYR A 158 -0.58 -30.64 5.06
CA TYR A 158 0.68 -29.93 4.92
C TYR A 158 1.75 -30.52 5.84
N GLN A 159 2.70 -31.24 5.24
CA GLN A 159 4.04 -31.40 5.83
C GLN A 159 4.58 -30.00 6.17
N GLN A 160 5.25 -29.86 7.31
CA GLN A 160 5.65 -28.56 7.89
C GLN A 160 5.99 -27.49 6.84
N PRO A 161 5.42 -26.28 6.93
CA PRO A 161 5.72 -25.23 5.98
C PRO A 161 7.20 -24.82 6.11
N TYR A 162 8.05 -25.42 5.28
CA TYR A 162 9.46 -25.07 5.17
C TYR A 162 9.65 -23.61 4.71
N ASP A 163 8.61 -22.98 4.18
CA ASP A 163 8.57 -21.62 3.69
C ASP A 163 8.22 -20.57 4.75
N ILE A 164 7.83 -20.97 5.97
CA ILE A 164 7.52 -20.06 7.07
C ILE A 164 8.73 -19.99 8.02
N PRO A 165 9.42 -18.84 8.11
CA PRO A 165 10.41 -18.61 9.15
C PRO A 165 9.76 -18.81 10.53
N PHE A 166 10.43 -19.52 11.43
CA PHE A 166 9.91 -19.81 12.77
C PHE A 166 8.59 -20.61 12.76
N ALA A 167 8.44 -21.55 11.81
CA ALA A 167 7.25 -22.38 11.65
C ALA A 167 6.78 -23.05 12.96
N LYS A 168 7.70 -23.50 13.83
CA LYS A 168 7.36 -24.09 15.13
C LYS A 168 6.62 -23.10 16.03
N GLN A 169 7.12 -21.87 16.13
CA GLN A 169 6.50 -20.81 16.92
C GLN A 169 5.14 -20.42 16.35
N TYR A 170 5.03 -20.36 15.02
CA TYR A 170 3.77 -20.10 14.34
C TYR A 170 2.73 -21.20 14.62
N GLN A 171 3.11 -22.48 14.52
CA GLN A 171 2.22 -23.60 14.88
C GLN A 171 1.78 -23.54 16.34
N GLN A 172 2.69 -23.22 17.27
CA GLN A 172 2.35 -23.04 18.68
C GLN A 172 1.34 -21.90 18.89
N LEU A 173 1.44 -20.82 18.11
CA LEU A 173 0.47 -19.72 18.16
C LEU A 173 -0.90 -20.17 17.66
N LEU A 174 -0.97 -20.91 16.56
CA LEU A 174 -2.25 -21.44 16.05
C LEU A 174 -2.91 -22.39 17.04
N ILE A 175 -2.15 -23.29 17.67
CA ILE A 175 -2.66 -24.20 18.71
C ILE A 175 -3.14 -23.43 19.94
N LYS A 176 -2.42 -22.37 20.34
CA LYS A 176 -2.75 -21.57 21.53
C LYS A 176 -4.00 -20.71 21.32
N TYR A 177 -4.30 -20.32 20.08
CA TYR A 177 -5.39 -19.41 19.74
C TYR A 177 -6.20 -19.92 18.53
N PRO A 178 -6.84 -21.10 18.62
CA PRO A 178 -7.47 -21.76 17.48
C PRO A 178 -8.68 -20.99 16.92
N GLU A 179 -9.41 -20.29 17.79
CA GLU A 179 -10.61 -19.52 17.42
C GLU A 179 -10.29 -18.07 17.01
N GLN A 180 -9.02 -17.66 17.02
CA GLN A 180 -8.63 -16.30 16.67
C GLN A 180 -8.25 -16.20 15.20
N ASN A 181 -8.79 -15.20 14.50
CA ASN A 181 -8.35 -14.84 13.16
C ASN A 181 -6.98 -14.15 13.22
N LEU A 182 -5.93 -14.92 13.51
CA LEU A 182 -4.57 -14.42 13.64
C LEU A 182 -3.99 -14.01 12.28
N LEU A 183 -3.27 -12.89 12.27
CA LEU A 183 -2.46 -12.46 11.14
C LEU A 183 -1.04 -12.25 11.64
N SER A 184 -0.08 -12.95 11.04
CA SER A 184 1.32 -12.92 11.46
C SER A 184 2.15 -12.16 10.43
N LEU A 185 3.02 -11.29 10.93
CA LEU A 185 3.90 -10.47 10.10
C LEU A 185 5.35 -10.90 10.28
N ILE A 186 6.03 -11.12 9.16
CA ILE A 186 7.49 -11.18 9.12
C ILE A 186 7.98 -9.78 8.85
N LEU A 187 8.76 -9.23 9.79
CA LEU A 187 9.31 -7.89 9.69
C LEU A 187 10.70 -7.95 9.03
N HIS A 188 10.93 -7.06 8.06
CA HIS A 188 12.17 -6.98 7.32
C HIS A 188 12.76 -5.57 7.45
N VAL A 189 14.06 -5.48 7.71
CA VAL A 189 14.82 -4.23 7.67
C VAL A 189 15.92 -4.40 6.62
N ASP A 190 15.94 -3.54 5.61
CA ASP A 190 16.90 -3.60 4.51
C ASP A 190 17.47 -2.20 4.19
N GLY A 191 18.74 -2.14 3.78
CA GLY A 191 19.46 -0.91 3.46
C GLY A 191 19.98 -0.92 2.03
N ALA A 192 19.70 0.16 1.29
CA ALA A 192 20.13 0.33 -0.10
C ALA A 192 20.73 1.73 -0.33
N SER A 193 21.75 1.84 -1.18
CA SER A 193 22.23 3.14 -1.67
C SER A 193 21.31 3.67 -2.78
N LEU A 194 20.82 4.91 -2.65
CA LEU A 194 19.88 5.51 -3.61
C LEU A 194 20.55 5.97 -4.90
N VAL A 195 21.75 6.54 -4.80
CA VAL A 195 22.51 7.05 -5.95
C VAL A 195 23.98 6.73 -5.74
N LYS A 196 24.64 6.20 -6.78
CA LYS A 196 26.08 5.88 -6.74
C LYS A 196 26.97 7.09 -6.37
N SER A 197 26.51 8.32 -6.66
CA SER A 197 27.30 9.55 -6.49
C SER A 197 27.04 10.35 -5.21
N THR A 198 25.87 10.25 -4.57
CA THR A 198 25.48 11.18 -3.49
C THR A 198 25.72 10.65 -2.07
N LYS A 199 26.27 9.45 -1.87
CA LYS A 199 26.37 8.77 -0.56
C LYS A 199 25.03 8.65 0.20
N LEU A 200 23.90 8.96 -0.44
CA LEU A 200 22.58 8.92 0.16
C LEU A 200 22.14 7.47 0.32
N LYS A 201 21.80 7.09 1.55
CA LYS A 201 21.31 5.77 1.95
C LYS A 201 19.79 5.83 2.14
N LEU A 202 19.11 4.79 1.68
CA LEU A 202 17.71 4.48 1.97
C LEU A 202 17.68 3.22 2.80
N TRP A 203 16.94 3.24 3.90
CA TRP A 203 16.60 2.05 4.65
C TRP A 203 15.10 1.86 4.64
N LEU A 204 14.67 0.63 4.45
CA LEU A 204 13.27 0.23 4.36
C LEU A 204 12.94 -0.68 5.54
N PHE A 205 11.83 -0.38 6.20
CA PHE A 205 11.19 -1.26 7.13
C PHE A 205 9.89 -1.74 6.51
N THR A 206 9.81 -3.03 6.22
CA THR A 206 8.66 -3.65 5.52
C THR A 206 8.17 -4.87 6.28
N ALA A 207 6.97 -5.33 5.93
CA ALA A 207 6.41 -6.56 6.46
C ALA A 207 5.76 -7.43 5.38
N SER A 208 5.87 -8.74 5.58
CA SER A 208 5.21 -9.77 4.77
C SER A 208 4.18 -10.51 5.61
N ILE A 209 3.02 -10.79 5.04
CA ILE A 209 1.95 -11.57 5.69
C ILE A 209 2.27 -13.06 5.58
N VAL A 210 2.41 -13.75 6.71
CA VAL A 210 2.73 -15.19 6.76
C VAL A 210 1.63 -16.01 6.11
N GLU A 211 0.38 -15.63 6.33
CA GLU A 211 -0.80 -16.34 5.86
C GLU A 211 -1.06 -16.18 4.35
N LEU A 212 -0.08 -15.71 3.58
CA LEU A 212 -0.09 -15.77 2.13
C LEU A 212 0.85 -16.87 1.60
N PRO A 213 0.49 -17.58 0.52
CA PRO A 213 1.40 -18.49 -0.17
C PRO A 213 2.70 -17.79 -0.62
N PRO A 214 3.89 -18.44 -0.61
CA PRO A 214 5.18 -17.81 -0.90
C PRO A 214 5.23 -16.98 -2.19
N ASN A 215 4.69 -17.53 -3.28
CA ASN A 215 4.65 -16.90 -4.60
C ASN A 215 3.78 -15.63 -4.64
N ILE A 216 2.84 -15.47 -3.69
CA ILE A 216 2.00 -14.29 -3.53
C ILE A 216 2.61 -13.34 -2.50
N ARG A 217 3.08 -13.88 -1.37
CA ARG A 217 3.71 -13.17 -0.25
C ARG A 217 4.86 -12.28 -0.71
N MET A 218 5.74 -12.82 -1.56
CA MET A 218 6.95 -12.14 -2.02
C MET A 218 6.71 -11.13 -3.15
N LYS A 219 5.48 -10.99 -3.66
CA LYS A 219 5.18 -9.96 -4.67
C LYS A 219 5.30 -8.58 -4.03
N ARG A 220 6.08 -7.67 -4.63
CA ARG A 220 6.28 -6.29 -4.15
C ARG A 220 4.99 -5.55 -3.78
N GLN A 221 3.89 -5.84 -4.47
CA GLN A 221 2.58 -5.21 -4.24
C GLN A 221 1.83 -5.72 -3.01
N ASN A 222 2.29 -6.80 -2.42
CA ASN A 222 1.72 -7.44 -1.24
C ASN A 222 2.62 -7.25 -0.01
N MET A 223 3.83 -6.71 -0.18
CA MET A 223 4.66 -6.28 0.93
C MET A 223 4.13 -4.96 1.49
N ILE A 224 3.95 -4.93 2.81
CA ILE A 224 3.56 -3.73 3.54
C ILE A 224 4.80 -2.89 3.75
N LEU A 225 4.82 -1.67 3.21
CA LEU A 225 5.82 -0.68 3.60
C LEU A 225 5.39 -0.09 4.94
N ILE A 226 6.26 -0.13 5.95
CA ILE A 226 5.97 0.39 7.30
C ILE A 226 6.63 1.75 7.51
N SER A 227 7.92 1.84 7.18
CA SER A 227 8.68 3.07 7.34
C SER A 227 9.86 3.10 6.37
N MET A 228 10.31 4.31 6.03
CA MET A 228 11.52 4.56 5.26
C MET A 228 12.39 5.56 5.99
N TYR A 229 13.70 5.34 5.97
CA TYR A 229 14.69 6.30 6.41
C TYR A 229 15.57 6.70 5.21
N ILE A 230 15.75 8.00 5.01
CA ILE A 230 16.57 8.56 3.94
C ILE A 230 17.57 9.52 4.57
N GLY A 231 18.86 9.22 4.44
CA GLY A 231 19.92 10.03 5.04
C GLY A 231 21.30 9.66 4.52
N TYR A 232 22.32 10.40 4.93
CA TYR A 232 23.72 10.15 4.50
C TYR A 232 24.45 9.13 5.38
N THR A 233 23.83 8.71 6.48
CA THR A 233 24.35 7.73 7.44
C THR A 233 23.35 6.62 7.66
N GLU A 234 23.77 5.58 8.36
CA GLU A 234 22.86 4.52 8.79
C GLU A 234 21.93 5.02 9.90
N PRO A 235 20.68 4.52 9.96
CA PRO A 235 19.73 4.95 10.96
C PRO A 235 20.11 4.42 12.34
N ASP A 236 19.90 5.25 13.36
CA ASP A 236 19.67 4.72 14.71
C ASP A 236 18.31 4.02 14.70
N VAL A 237 18.33 2.69 14.68
CA VAL A 237 17.12 1.85 14.54
C VAL A 237 16.12 2.11 15.66
N LYS A 238 16.58 2.40 16.88
CA LYS A 238 15.67 2.69 18.00
C LYS A 238 14.94 4.00 17.77
N LEU A 239 15.65 5.03 17.33
CA LEU A 239 15.06 6.34 17.02
C LEU A 239 14.15 6.29 15.79
N TRP A 240 14.56 5.57 14.75
CA TRP A 240 13.82 5.47 13.50
C TRP A 240 12.51 4.69 13.70
N LEU A 241 12.58 3.51 14.32
CA LEU A 241 11.43 2.59 14.36
C LEU A 241 10.54 2.76 15.59
N ALA A 242 10.86 3.65 16.54
CA ALA A 242 10.08 3.83 17.77
C ALA A 242 8.59 4.07 17.51
N SER A 243 8.26 4.98 16.59
CA SER A 243 6.88 5.29 16.21
C SER A 243 6.18 4.08 15.58
N SER A 244 6.79 3.50 14.56
CA SER A 244 6.20 2.37 13.81
C SER A 244 6.00 1.14 14.68
N LEU A 245 6.95 0.81 15.57
CA LEU A 245 6.83 -0.30 16.51
C LEU A 245 5.75 -0.05 17.56
N THR A 246 5.59 1.20 18.01
CA THR A 246 4.48 1.56 18.90
C THR A 246 3.14 1.34 18.21
N THR A 247 3.00 1.75 16.96
CA THR A 247 1.80 1.51 16.16
C THR A 247 1.53 0.02 15.95
N ILE A 248 2.53 -0.78 15.59
CA ILE A 248 2.38 -2.23 15.43
C ILE A 248 1.98 -2.90 16.75
N ASN A 249 2.58 -2.50 17.87
CA ASN A 249 2.21 -3.03 19.19
C ASN A 249 0.78 -2.65 19.59
N ASN A 250 0.33 -1.46 19.23
CA ASN A 250 -1.06 -1.05 19.44
C ASN A 250 -2.02 -1.86 18.57
N LEU A 251 -1.68 -2.10 17.30
CA LEU A 251 -2.45 -2.97 16.39
C LEU A 251 -2.52 -4.40 16.90
N LYS A 252 -1.41 -4.95 17.39
CA LYS A 252 -1.37 -6.29 18.00
C LYS A 252 -2.35 -6.42 19.18
N LYS A 253 -2.54 -5.35 19.95
CA LYS A 253 -3.45 -5.34 21.11
C LYS A 253 -4.92 -5.14 20.72
N LYS A 254 -5.18 -4.25 19.75
CA LYS A 254 -6.53 -3.86 19.34
C LYS A 254 -7.15 -4.78 18.28
N GLY A 255 -6.31 -5.49 17.53
CA GLY A 255 -6.72 -6.19 16.32
C GLY A 255 -6.95 -5.22 15.15
N ILE A 256 -7.36 -5.79 14.01
CA ILE A 256 -7.80 -5.05 12.83
C ILE A 256 -9.29 -5.34 12.71
N THR A 257 -10.11 -4.34 13.01
CA THR A 257 -11.56 -4.42 12.79
C THR A 257 -11.88 -3.67 11.50
N ASP A 258 -12.54 -4.34 10.57
CA ASP A 258 -13.12 -3.66 9.42
C ASP A 258 -14.14 -2.64 9.95
N SER A 259 -13.73 -1.37 9.94
CA SER A 259 -14.62 -0.26 10.26
C SER A 259 -15.25 0.17 8.95
N TYR A 260 -16.31 -0.54 8.55
CA TYR A 260 -17.23 -0.08 7.52
C TYR A 260 -18.41 0.64 8.19
#